data_AF-A0A7X6WZ05-F1
#
_entry.id   AF-A0A7X6WZ05-F1
#
_cell.length_a   1.000
_cell.length_b   1.000
_cell.length_c   1.000
_cell.angle_alpha   90.00
_cell.angle_beta   90.00
_cell.angle_gamma   90.00
#
_symmetry.space_group_name_H-M   'P 1'
#
loop_
_entity.id
_entity.type
_entity.pdbx_description
1 polymer ?
#
loop_
_entity_poly.entity_id
_entity_poly.type
_entity_poly.pdbx_seq_one_letter_code
_entity_poly.pdbx_strand_id
1 'polypeptide(L)'
;DAGYLDTDGQLKIIDRAKDVGKLADGSLFAPKYIENKLKFFPFIKEAVAFGDGRSEVCTFINIDLEAVGNWAERRGLPYAGYTDLAGKQEVLELIRDCVEQVNADLAEDPKLCASQVARFLILHKELDPDDDELTRTRKVRRGFIAQKYGVLVDALFEGRESQFIETEVKFEDGRTGRISADLRILGAKVFPSNTQKAA
;
A
#
# COMPACT_ATOMS: atom_id res chain seq x y z
N ASP A 1 -12.84 16.02 -10.85
CA ASP A 1 -12.37 15.26 -9.67
C ASP A 1 -13.57 14.70 -8.91
N ALA A 2 -13.37 13.72 -8.03
CA ALA A 2 -14.37 13.21 -7.10
C ALA A 2 -14.10 13.80 -5.71
N GLY A 3 -15.17 14.20 -5.04
CA GLY A 3 -15.13 14.79 -3.73
C GLY A 3 -16.53 14.90 -3.14
N TYR A 4 -16.60 15.27 -1.88
CA TYR A 4 -17.86 15.52 -1.19
C TYR A 4 -17.72 16.61 -0.15
N LEU A 5 -18.84 17.24 0.19
CA LEU A 5 -18.93 18.07 1.38
C LEU A 5 -19.01 17.17 2.60
N ASP A 6 -18.16 17.44 3.59
CA ASP A 6 -18.29 16.85 4.92
C ASP A 6 -19.40 17.53 5.74
N THR A 7 -19.54 17.10 7.00
CA THR A 7 -20.56 17.60 7.93
C THR A 7 -20.42 19.09 8.23
N ASP A 8 -19.22 19.65 8.10
CA ASP A 8 -18.93 21.06 8.35
C ASP A 8 -19.03 21.92 7.08
N GLY A 9 -19.45 21.31 5.96
CA GLY A 9 -19.58 21.97 4.66
C GLY A 9 -18.24 22.18 3.95
N GLN A 10 -17.16 21.53 4.37
CA GLN A 10 -15.86 21.60 3.70
C GLN A 10 -15.78 20.60 2.55
N LEU A 11 -15.29 21.05 1.39
CA LEU A 11 -15.09 20.19 0.23
C LEU A 11 -13.84 19.33 0.42
N LYS A 12 -14.03 18.03 0.62
CA LYS A 12 -12.98 17.01 0.59
C LYS A 12 -12.84 16.44 -0.82
N ILE A 13 -11.67 16.62 -1.43
CA ILE A 13 -11.31 16.00 -2.71
C ILE A 13 -10.60 14.67 -2.42
N ILE A 14 -11.08 13.58 -3.01
CA ILE A 14 -10.61 12.22 -2.69
C ILE A 14 -9.76 11.60 -3.81
N ASP A 15 -10.25 11.62 -5.04
CA ASP A 15 -9.55 11.03 -6.19
C ASP A 15 -10.16 11.60 -7.48
N ARG A 16 -9.73 11.13 -8.65
CA ARG A 16 -10.44 11.37 -9.90
C ARG A 16 -11.64 10.45 -9.98
N ALA A 17 -12.77 10.95 -10.47
CA ALA A 17 -14.01 10.20 -10.56
C ALA A 17 -13.89 8.84 -11.26
N LYS A 18 -13.00 8.70 -12.25
CA LYS A 18 -12.75 7.45 -12.96
C LYS A 18 -11.87 6.44 -12.20
N ASP A 19 -11.15 6.90 -11.17
CA ASP A 19 -10.18 6.10 -10.42
C ASP A 19 -10.76 5.64 -9.06
N VAL A 20 -11.92 6.16 -8.67
CA VAL A 20 -12.71 5.70 -7.52
C VAL A 20 -13.43 4.39 -7.89
N GLY A 21 -13.27 3.37 -7.07
CA GLY A 21 -13.98 2.10 -7.18
C GLY A 21 -15.01 1.90 -6.06
N LYS A 22 -15.51 0.67 -5.96
CA LYS A 22 -16.38 0.25 -4.85
C LYS A 22 -15.92 -1.09 -4.30
N LEU A 23 -16.00 -1.26 -2.98
CA LEU A 23 -15.89 -2.58 -2.39
C LEU A 23 -17.11 -3.44 -2.77
N ALA A 24 -17.04 -4.74 -2.48
CA ALA A 24 -18.09 -5.71 -2.80
C ALA A 24 -19.44 -5.39 -2.14
N ASP A 25 -19.45 -4.70 -1.00
CA ASP A 25 -20.65 -4.24 -0.30
C ASP A 25 -21.19 -2.89 -0.84
N GLY A 26 -20.54 -2.33 -1.86
CA GLY A 26 -20.88 -1.05 -2.48
C GLY A 26 -20.28 0.17 -1.79
N SER A 27 -19.53 0.00 -0.70
CA SER A 27 -18.85 1.11 -0.03
C SER A 27 -17.81 1.74 -0.94
N LEU A 28 -17.48 3.01 -0.66
CA LEU A 28 -16.52 3.75 -1.45
C LEU A 28 -15.11 3.16 -1.31
N PHE A 29 -14.42 2.98 -2.43
CA PHE A 29 -13.00 2.63 -2.47
C PHE A 29 -12.23 3.74 -3.21
N ALA A 30 -11.41 4.48 -2.47
CA ALA A 30 -10.62 5.60 -3.00
C ALA A 30 -9.11 5.26 -2.98
N PRO A 31 -8.58 4.51 -3.97
CA PRO A 31 -7.23 3.97 -3.91
C PRO A 31 -6.16 5.05 -3.76
N LYS A 32 -6.20 6.14 -4.55
CA LYS A 32 -5.13 7.15 -4.44
C LYS A 32 -5.18 7.92 -3.14
N TYR A 33 -6.34 8.04 -2.52
CA TYR A 33 -6.46 8.69 -1.22
C TYR A 33 -5.66 7.92 -0.17
N ILE A 34 -5.84 6.60 -0.13
CA ILE A 34 -5.12 5.67 0.75
C ILE A 34 -3.62 5.68 0.41
N GLU A 35 -3.28 5.52 -0.88
CA GLU A 35 -1.90 5.50 -1.36
C GLU A 35 -1.16 6.79 -0.99
N ASN A 36 -1.80 7.96 -1.15
CA ASN A 36 -1.21 9.24 -0.79
C ASN A 36 -1.05 9.40 0.72
N LYS A 37 -2.05 9.00 1.53
CA LYS A 37 -1.95 9.01 3.00
C LYS A 37 -0.78 8.16 3.50
N LEU A 38 -0.60 6.97 2.96
CA LEU A 38 0.54 6.11 3.27
C LEU A 38 1.87 6.77 2.89
N LYS A 39 1.94 7.40 1.72
CA LYS A 39 3.16 8.09 1.24
C LYS A 39 3.51 9.40 1.96
N PHE A 40 2.65 9.91 2.86
CA PHE A 40 3.06 10.99 3.76
C PHE A 40 4.04 10.52 4.83
N PHE A 41 4.08 9.22 5.12
CA PHE A 41 5.09 8.66 6.02
C PHE A 41 6.43 8.57 5.30
N PRO A 42 7.53 9.09 5.89
CA PRO A 42 8.84 9.11 5.23
C PRO A 42 9.40 7.71 4.95
N PHE A 43 8.88 6.69 5.63
CA PHE A 43 9.30 5.29 5.48
C PHE A 43 8.67 4.60 4.27
N ILE A 44 7.65 5.19 3.64
CA ILE A 44 6.89 4.58 2.53
C ILE A 44 7.19 5.34 1.24
N LYS A 45 7.87 4.67 0.31
CA LYS A 45 8.21 5.22 -1.00
C LYS A 45 7.04 5.21 -1.96
N GLU A 46 6.37 4.07 -2.04
CA GLU A 46 5.22 3.86 -2.91
C GLU A 46 4.21 2.94 -2.23
N ALA A 47 2.94 3.13 -2.55
CA ALA A 47 1.86 2.28 -2.11
C ALA A 47 0.91 2.01 -3.28
N VAL A 48 0.37 0.79 -3.35
CA VAL A 48 -0.61 0.41 -4.37
C VAL A 48 -1.78 -0.27 -3.67
N ALA A 49 -2.96 0.35 -3.71
CA ALA A 49 -4.15 -0.16 -3.06
C ALA A 49 -5.00 -0.99 -4.03
N PHE A 50 -5.52 -2.11 -3.52
CA PHE A 50 -6.43 -3.02 -4.19
C PHE A 50 -7.69 -3.17 -3.33
N GLY A 51 -8.87 -3.14 -3.95
CA GLY A 51 -10.13 -3.18 -3.20
C GLY A 51 -11.37 -3.15 -4.08
N ASP A 52 -11.27 -2.64 -5.31
CA ASP A 52 -12.41 -2.60 -6.23
C ASP A 52 -12.98 -3.99 -6.50
N GLY A 53 -14.27 -4.18 -6.18
CA GLY A 53 -14.97 -5.46 -6.22
C GLY A 53 -14.54 -6.50 -5.17
N ARG A 54 -13.74 -6.11 -4.17
CA ARG A 54 -13.24 -6.99 -3.09
C ARG A 54 -13.92 -6.68 -1.76
N SER A 55 -13.88 -7.64 -0.83
CA SER A 55 -14.48 -7.51 0.51
C SER A 55 -13.73 -6.55 1.44
N GLU A 56 -12.45 -6.32 1.17
CA GLU A 56 -11.55 -5.52 2.00
C GLU A 56 -10.52 -4.80 1.12
N VAL A 57 -9.85 -3.80 1.68
CA VAL A 57 -8.71 -3.16 1.02
C VAL A 57 -7.42 -3.84 1.43
N CYS A 58 -6.61 -4.20 0.43
CA CYS A 58 -5.25 -4.70 0.63
C CYS A 58 -4.25 -3.78 -0.08
N THR A 59 -3.02 -3.69 0.42
CA THR A 59 -1.99 -2.81 -0.18
C THR A 59 -0.66 -3.50 -0.39
N PHE A 60 -0.01 -3.21 -1.53
CA PHE A 60 1.44 -3.34 -1.63
C PHE A 60 2.12 -2.06 -1.15
N ILE A 61 3.26 -2.22 -0.49
CA ILE A 61 4.09 -1.13 0.00
C ILE A 61 5.53 -1.31 -0.49
N ASN A 62 6.15 -0.23 -0.96
CA ASN A 62 7.60 -0.11 -1.02
C ASN A 62 8.08 0.75 0.13
N ILE A 63 9.07 0.26 0.88
CA ILE A 63 9.80 1.12 1.80
C ILE A 63 10.65 2.13 1.03
N ASP A 64 10.90 3.30 1.62
CA ASP A 64 11.98 4.17 1.18
C ASP A 64 13.30 3.67 1.78
N LEU A 65 14.18 3.17 0.93
CA LEU A 65 15.43 2.52 1.35
C LEU A 65 16.32 3.43 2.18
N GLU A 66 16.40 4.72 1.82
CA GLU A 66 17.26 5.67 2.52
C GLU A 66 16.67 6.02 3.89
N ALA A 67 15.37 6.33 3.96
CA ALA A 67 14.72 6.67 5.22
C ALA A 67 14.68 5.49 6.20
N VAL A 68 14.32 4.29 5.73
CA VAL A 68 14.27 3.08 6.56
C VAL A 68 15.67 2.59 6.90
N GLY A 69 16.64 2.72 5.99
CA GLY A 69 18.05 2.43 6.26
C GLY A 69 18.61 3.27 7.40
N ASN A 70 18.43 4.60 7.32
CA ASN A 70 18.79 5.53 8.39
C ASN A 70 18.10 5.20 9.72
N TRP A 71 16.82 4.80 9.68
CA TRP A 71 16.06 4.38 10.86
C TRP A 71 16.61 3.09 11.49
N ALA A 72 17.04 2.14 10.66
CA ALA A 72 17.60 0.85 11.05
C ALA A 72 19.01 1.01 11.65
N GLU A 73 19.86 1.81 11.03
CA GLU A 73 21.22 2.11 11.52
C GLU A 73 21.21 2.73 12.91
N ARG A 74 20.31 3.69 13.17
CA ARG A 74 20.14 4.30 14.50
C ARG A 74 19.71 3.31 15.59
N ARG A 75 19.23 2.13 15.21
CA ARG A 75 18.81 1.04 16.10
C ARG A 75 19.81 -0.12 16.11
N GLY A 76 20.93 0.00 15.40
CA GLY A 76 21.91 -1.07 15.27
C GLY A 76 21.36 -2.30 14.54
N LEU A 77 20.43 -2.11 13.59
CA LEU A 77 19.86 -3.19 12.78
C LEU A 77 20.65 -3.36 11.47
N PRO A 78 21.51 -4.39 11.35
CA PRO A 78 22.28 -4.62 10.14
C PRO A 78 21.40 -5.18 9.02
N TYR A 79 21.62 -4.71 7.79
CA TYR A 79 20.94 -5.24 6.60
C TYR A 79 21.88 -5.28 5.39
N ALA A 80 21.66 -6.23 4.49
CA ALA A 80 22.51 -6.44 3.31
C ALA A 80 22.04 -5.66 2.06
N GLY A 81 20.77 -5.24 2.03
CA GLY A 81 20.18 -4.51 0.91
C GLY A 81 18.67 -4.36 1.06
N TYR A 82 18.01 -3.88 0.01
CA TYR A 82 16.57 -3.59 0.02
C TYR A 82 15.73 -4.80 0.45
N THR A 83 15.89 -5.95 -0.21
CA THR A 83 15.07 -7.14 0.03
C THR A 83 15.22 -7.64 1.47
N ASP A 84 16.43 -7.62 2.03
CA ASP A 84 16.68 -8.00 3.42
C ASP A 84 16.01 -7.00 4.37
N LEU A 85 16.24 -5.70 4.18
CA LEU A 85 15.66 -4.66 5.03
C LEU A 85 14.13 -4.67 5.01
N ALA A 86 13.52 -4.76 3.83
CA ALA A 86 12.08 -4.85 3.64
C ALA A 86 11.45 -6.08 4.32
N GLY A 87 12.21 -7.17 4.44
CA GLY A 87 11.75 -8.41 5.08
C GLY A 87 11.97 -8.49 6.59
N LYS A 88 12.64 -7.50 7.21
CA LYS A 88 12.92 -7.52 8.65
C LYS A 88 11.65 -7.30 9.48
N GLN A 89 11.54 -8.04 10.57
CA GLN A 89 10.38 -7.95 11.46
C GLN A 89 10.15 -6.53 11.96
N GLU A 90 11.22 -5.84 12.33
CA GLU A 90 11.20 -4.47 12.84
C GLU A 90 10.71 -3.47 11.79
N VAL A 91 11.00 -3.71 10.50
CA VAL A 91 10.51 -2.87 9.39
C VAL A 91 9.05 -3.20 9.08
N LEU A 92 8.67 -4.48 9.12
CA LEU A 92 7.26 -4.87 8.96
C LEU A 92 6.37 -4.26 10.05
N GLU A 93 6.85 -4.16 11.28
CA GLU A 93 6.18 -3.48 12.39
C GLU A 93 6.13 -1.96 12.19
N LEU A 94 7.26 -1.34 11.81
CA LEU A 94 7.30 0.09 11.48
C LEU A 94 6.25 0.47 10.43
N ILE A 95 6.14 -0.32 9.36
CA ILE A 95 5.18 -0.07 8.29
C ILE A 95 3.76 -0.39 8.75
N ARG A 96 3.55 -1.41 9.59
CA ARG A 96 2.24 -1.69 10.20
C ARG A 96 1.74 -0.49 10.99
N ASP A 97 2.59 0.13 11.81
CA ASP A 97 2.22 1.31 12.59
C ASP A 97 1.77 2.47 11.68
N CYS A 98 2.46 2.67 10.55
CA CYS A 98 2.07 3.68 9.55
C CYS A 98 0.69 3.36 8.94
N VAL A 99 0.46 2.09 8.56
CA VAL A 99 -0.82 1.64 8.01
C VAL A 99 -1.96 1.80 9.02
N GLU A 100 -1.74 1.41 10.28
CA GLU A 100 -2.74 1.53 11.33
C GLU A 100 -3.06 2.98 11.68
N GLN A 101 -2.09 3.89 11.59
CA GLN A 101 -2.35 5.31 11.75
C GLN A 101 -3.18 5.89 10.59
N VAL A 102 -2.96 5.43 9.35
CA VAL A 102 -3.85 5.77 8.21
C VAL A 102 -5.25 5.19 8.43
N ASN A 103 -5.37 3.96 8.93
CA ASN A 103 -6.66 3.34 9.22
C ASN A 103 -7.44 4.11 10.29
N ALA A 104 -6.77 4.55 11.35
CA ALA A 104 -7.38 5.35 12.41
C ALA A 104 -7.97 6.66 11.86
N ASP A 105 -7.24 7.35 10.98
CA ASP A 105 -7.70 8.57 10.32
C ASP A 105 -8.85 8.31 9.33
N LEU A 106 -8.78 7.22 8.55
CA LEU A 106 -9.90 6.82 7.67
C LEU A 106 -11.17 6.50 8.45
N ALA A 107 -11.06 5.95 9.65
CA ALA A 107 -12.20 5.61 10.50
C ALA A 107 -12.96 6.85 11.04
N GLU A 108 -12.33 8.02 11.02
CA GLU A 108 -12.97 9.30 11.37
C GLU A 108 -13.88 9.82 10.25
N ASP A 109 -13.69 9.36 8.99
CA ASP A 109 -14.48 9.81 7.86
C ASP A 109 -15.58 8.79 7.48
N PRO A 110 -16.88 9.14 7.64
CA PRO A 110 -17.99 8.21 7.40
C PRO A 110 -18.05 7.65 5.96
N LYS A 111 -17.47 8.36 4.98
CA LYS A 111 -17.47 7.92 3.58
C LYS A 111 -16.26 7.07 3.23
N LEU A 112 -15.19 7.15 4.00
CA LEU A 112 -13.92 6.46 3.73
C LEU A 112 -13.58 5.40 4.77
N CYS A 113 -14.34 5.27 5.86
CA CYS A 113 -14.05 4.30 6.91
C CYS A 113 -14.05 2.84 6.44
N ALA A 114 -14.77 2.51 5.37
CA ALA A 114 -14.72 1.18 4.76
C ALA A 114 -13.45 0.93 3.92
N SER A 115 -12.75 1.99 3.51
CA SER A 115 -11.50 1.92 2.73
C SER A 115 -10.25 1.63 3.59
N GLN A 116 -10.40 1.26 4.86
CA GLN A 116 -9.28 0.89 5.73
C GLN A 116 -8.53 -0.33 5.18
N VAL A 117 -7.20 -0.29 5.26
CA VAL A 117 -6.31 -1.37 4.82
C VAL A 117 -6.39 -2.51 5.83
N ALA A 118 -6.95 -3.64 5.42
CA ALA A 118 -7.06 -4.82 6.26
C ALA A 118 -5.78 -5.66 6.23
N ARG A 119 -5.15 -5.77 5.06
CA ARG A 119 -3.92 -6.56 4.87
C ARG A 119 -2.92 -5.84 3.97
N PHE A 120 -1.64 -6.06 4.20
CA PHE A 120 -0.59 -5.52 3.34
C PHE A 120 0.62 -6.44 3.28
N LEU A 121 1.49 -6.16 2.32
CA LEU A 121 2.84 -6.72 2.26
C LEU A 121 3.82 -5.63 1.79
N ILE A 122 5.09 -5.84 2.09
CA ILE A 122 6.19 -5.03 1.55
C ILE A 122 6.78 -5.78 0.35
N LEU A 123 6.86 -5.13 -0.81
CA LEU A 123 7.44 -5.74 -2.00
C LEU A 123 8.95 -5.97 -1.83
N HIS A 124 9.48 -7.00 -2.47
CA HIS A 124 10.90 -7.40 -2.40
C HIS A 124 11.85 -6.52 -3.22
N LYS A 125 11.29 -5.63 -4.06
CA LYS A 125 12.00 -4.61 -4.83
C LYS A 125 11.17 -3.33 -4.90
N GLU A 126 11.80 -2.21 -5.20
CA GLU A 126 11.10 -0.97 -5.54
C GLU A 126 10.38 -1.08 -6.89
N LEU A 127 9.19 -0.49 -7.00
CA LEU A 127 8.49 -0.35 -8.28
C LEU A 127 9.27 0.60 -9.20
N ASP A 128 9.40 0.20 -10.47
CA ASP A 128 10.30 0.86 -11.42
C ASP A 128 9.59 1.20 -12.75
N PRO A 129 9.81 2.40 -13.33
CA PRO A 129 9.29 2.74 -14.65
C PRO A 129 9.83 1.89 -15.81
N ASP A 130 11.05 1.38 -15.75
CA ASP A 130 11.63 0.52 -16.79
C ASP A 130 11.03 -0.90 -16.76
N ASP A 131 10.47 -1.29 -15.60
CA ASP A 131 9.68 -2.51 -15.42
C ASP A 131 8.19 -2.34 -15.77
N ASP A 132 7.80 -1.21 -16.37
CA ASP A 132 6.43 -0.84 -16.74
C ASP A 132 5.45 -0.68 -15.55
N GLU A 133 5.94 -0.69 -14.32
CA GLU A 133 5.13 -0.60 -13.10
C GLU A 133 4.72 0.84 -12.79
N LEU A 134 5.60 1.77 -13.14
CA LEU A 134 5.37 3.20 -13.06
C LEU A 134 5.41 3.83 -14.45
N THR A 135 4.77 4.98 -14.63
CA THR A 135 5.05 5.84 -15.78
C THR A 135 6.44 6.48 -15.63
N ARG A 136 7.00 7.06 -16.70
CA ARG A 136 8.22 7.90 -16.62
C ARG A 136 8.10 9.08 -15.64
N THR A 137 6.87 9.52 -15.36
CA THR A 137 6.55 10.53 -14.33
C THR A 137 6.25 9.91 -12.95
N ARG A 138 6.66 8.65 -12.74
CA ARG A 138 6.49 7.85 -11.53
C ARG A 138 5.04 7.68 -11.07
N LYS A 139 4.07 7.66 -12.00
CA LYS A 139 2.68 7.35 -11.68
C LYS A 139 2.45 5.84 -11.69
N VAL A 140 1.84 5.32 -10.64
CA VAL A 140 1.47 3.90 -10.50
C VAL A 140 0.59 3.42 -11.66
N ARG A 141 0.99 2.32 -12.31
CA ARG A 141 0.20 1.59 -13.31
C ARG A 141 -0.49 0.39 -12.65
N ARG A 142 -1.46 0.67 -11.76
CA ARG A 142 -2.11 -0.33 -10.88
C ARG A 142 -2.59 -1.59 -11.59
N GLY A 143 -3.24 -1.46 -12.75
CA GLY A 143 -3.72 -2.62 -13.51
C GLY A 143 -2.58 -3.53 -13.99
N PHE A 144 -1.46 -2.94 -14.42
CA PHE A 144 -0.27 -3.69 -14.81
C PHE A 144 0.41 -4.34 -13.60
N ILE A 145 0.53 -3.62 -12.48
CA ILE A 145 1.06 -4.16 -11.22
C ILE A 145 0.19 -5.32 -10.73
N ALA A 146 -1.14 -5.17 -10.73
CA ALA A 146 -2.05 -6.23 -10.32
C ALA A 146 -1.88 -7.50 -11.17
N GLN A 147 -1.62 -7.35 -12.47
CA GLN A 147 -1.34 -8.47 -13.37
C GLN A 147 0.04 -9.09 -13.12
N LYS A 148 1.10 -8.28 -13.10
CA LYS A 148 2.49 -8.72 -12.94
C LYS A 148 2.70 -9.43 -11.59
N TYR A 149 2.08 -8.91 -10.53
CA TYR A 149 2.16 -9.43 -9.17
C TYR A 149 0.91 -10.23 -8.77
N GLY A 150 0.20 -10.82 -9.74
CA GLY A 150 -1.07 -11.51 -9.50
C GLY A 150 -1.01 -12.54 -8.36
N VAL A 151 0.08 -13.32 -8.28
CA VAL A 151 0.29 -14.30 -7.21
C VAL A 151 0.28 -13.68 -5.81
N LEU A 152 0.78 -12.44 -5.67
CA LEU A 152 0.78 -11.71 -4.40
C LEU A 152 -0.58 -11.07 -4.12
N VAL A 153 -1.27 -10.57 -5.16
CA VAL A 153 -2.63 -10.03 -5.03
C VAL A 153 -3.59 -11.13 -4.59
N ASP A 154 -3.52 -12.31 -5.21
CA ASP A 154 -4.35 -13.45 -4.85
C ASP A 154 -4.04 -13.90 -3.42
N ALA A 155 -2.77 -14.01 -3.04
CA ALA A 155 -2.37 -14.36 -1.68
C ALA A 155 -2.90 -13.39 -0.61
N LEU A 156 -2.96 -12.08 -0.90
CA LEU A 156 -3.55 -11.08 -0.01
C LEU A 156 -5.03 -11.40 0.27
N PHE A 157 -5.81 -11.68 -0.77
CA PHE A 157 -7.27 -11.91 -0.67
C PHE A 157 -7.65 -13.35 -0.30
N GLU A 158 -6.76 -14.32 -0.47
CA GLU A 158 -6.93 -15.70 -0.01
C GLU A 158 -6.59 -15.87 1.49
N GLY A 159 -6.11 -14.81 2.14
CA GLY A 159 -5.81 -14.84 3.58
C GLY A 159 -4.48 -15.51 3.93
N ARG A 160 -3.58 -15.73 2.96
CA ARG A 160 -2.27 -16.38 3.19
C ARG A 160 -1.37 -15.54 4.10
N GLU A 161 -0.53 -16.20 4.90
CA GLU A 161 0.44 -15.54 5.78
C GLU A 161 1.74 -15.17 5.08
N SER A 162 2.10 -15.88 4.01
CA SER A 162 3.23 -15.54 3.17
C SER A 162 3.03 -16.03 1.73
N GLN A 163 3.85 -15.51 0.81
CA GLN A 163 3.84 -15.91 -0.58
C GLN A 163 5.22 -15.73 -1.21
N PHE A 164 5.74 -16.82 -1.78
CA PHE A 164 6.93 -16.78 -2.62
C PHE A 164 6.64 -16.11 -3.97
N ILE A 165 7.59 -15.30 -4.43
CA ILE A 165 7.58 -14.71 -5.77
C ILE A 165 8.99 -14.68 -6.35
N GLU A 166 9.06 -14.82 -7.67
CA GLU A 166 10.24 -14.50 -8.47
C GLU A 166 9.81 -13.47 -9.54
N THR A 167 10.48 -12.32 -9.58
CA THR A 167 10.16 -11.22 -10.47
C THR A 167 11.34 -10.93 -11.38
N GLU A 168 11.06 -10.81 -12.68
CA GLU A 168 12.03 -10.30 -13.64
C GLU A 168 12.19 -8.78 -13.48
N VAL A 169 13.44 -8.32 -13.41
CA VAL A 169 13.82 -6.91 -13.28
C VAL A 169 14.66 -6.52 -14.47
N LYS A 170 14.31 -5.42 -15.12
CA LYS A 170 15.12 -4.80 -16.17
C LYS A 170 16.05 -3.77 -15.55
N PHE A 171 17.34 -3.89 -15.81
CA PHE A 171 18.33 -2.90 -15.41
C PHE A 171 18.47 -1.81 -16.47
N GLU A 172 18.98 -0.64 -16.06
CA GLU A 172 19.17 0.52 -16.95
C GLU A 172 20.08 0.22 -18.17
N ASP A 173 20.96 -0.76 -18.05
CA ASP A 173 21.84 -1.21 -19.14
C ASP A 173 21.18 -2.23 -20.10
N GLY A 174 19.89 -2.51 -19.92
CA GLY A 174 19.10 -3.42 -20.74
C GLY A 174 19.23 -4.90 -20.35
N ARG A 175 20.03 -5.25 -19.34
CA ARG A 175 20.08 -6.61 -18.82
C ARG A 175 18.80 -6.94 -18.06
N THR A 176 18.41 -8.21 -18.09
CA THR A 176 17.35 -8.73 -17.22
C THR A 176 17.97 -9.59 -16.11
N GLY A 177 17.45 -9.43 -14.90
CA GLY A 177 17.76 -10.26 -13.74
C GLY A 177 16.50 -10.81 -13.12
N ARG A 178 16.67 -11.67 -12.12
CA ARG A 178 15.58 -12.21 -11.30
C ARG A 178 15.84 -11.88 -9.84
N ILE A 179 14.82 -11.35 -9.18
CA ILE A 179 14.81 -11.18 -7.74
C ILE A 179 13.69 -12.05 -7.20
N SER A 180 13.99 -12.87 -6.18
CA SER A 180 13.00 -13.70 -5.52
C SER A 180 13.00 -13.45 -4.02
N ALA A 181 11.83 -13.67 -3.41
CA ALA A 181 11.64 -13.55 -1.97
C ALA A 181 10.40 -14.33 -1.52
N ASP A 182 10.37 -14.72 -0.26
CA ASP A 182 9.15 -15.11 0.44
C ASP A 182 8.63 -13.89 1.21
N LEU A 183 7.50 -13.34 0.77
CA LEU A 183 6.93 -12.12 1.34
C LEU A 183 5.91 -12.46 2.41
N ARG A 184 6.11 -11.93 3.61
CA ARG A 184 5.11 -11.99 4.68
C ARG A 184 3.94 -11.06 4.38
N ILE A 185 2.74 -11.54 4.64
CA ILE A 185 1.50 -10.80 4.53
C ILE A 185 1.01 -10.51 5.95
N LEU A 186 0.78 -9.24 6.23
CA LEU A 186 0.42 -8.78 7.57
C LEU A 186 -1.00 -8.24 7.57
N GLY A 187 -1.75 -8.61 8.61
CA GLY A 187 -2.96 -7.89 8.97
C GLY A 187 -2.61 -6.55 9.61
N ALA A 188 -3.42 -5.53 9.34
CA ALA A 188 -3.39 -4.26 10.03
C ALA A 188 -4.70 -4.06 10.80
N LYS A 189 -4.61 -3.45 11.98
CA LYS A 189 -5.81 -3.12 12.76
C LYS A 189 -6.72 -2.17 11.97
N VAL A 190 -7.98 -2.55 11.86
CA VAL A 190 -9.07 -1.67 11.42
C VAL A 190 -9.84 -1.17 12.63
N PHE A 191 -10.34 0.05 12.54
CA PHE A 191 -11.01 0.77 13.61
C PHE A 191 -12.51 0.88 13.32
N PRO A 192 -13.36 0.83 14.35
CA PRO A 192 -14.78 1.10 14.18
C PRO A 192 -14.97 2.54 13.68
N SER A 193 -15.98 2.76 12.83
CA SER A 193 -16.32 4.12 12.39
C SER A 193 -16.70 4.98 13.60
N ASN A 194 -16.07 6.14 13.75
CA ASN A 194 -16.29 7.04 14.90
C ASN A 194 -17.57 7.89 14.76
N THR A 195 -18.53 7.44 13.95
CA THR A 195 -19.78 8.15 13.59
C THR A 195 -20.72 8.44 14.76
N GLN A 196 -20.43 7.95 15.98
CA GLN A 196 -21.30 8.14 17.15
C GLN A 196 -21.04 9.41 17.97
N LYS A 197 -20.09 10.29 17.62
CA LYS A 197 -19.82 11.51 18.40
C LYS A 197 -20.61 12.75 18.01
N ALA A 198 -21.56 12.65 17.07
CA ALA A 198 -22.44 13.74 16.68
C ALA A 198 -23.91 13.29 16.71
N ALA A 199 -24.43 13.03 17.91
CA ALA A 199 -25.87 12.91 18.19
C ALA A 199 -26.16 13.59 19.53
#